data_AF-A0A2V7Z811-F1
#
_entry.id   AF-A0A2V7Z811-F1
#
_cell.length_a   1.000
_cell.length_b   1.000
_cell.length_c   1.000
_cell.angle_alpha   90.00
_cell.angle_beta   90.00
_cell.angle_gamma   90.00
#
_symmetry.space_group_name_H-M   'P 1'
#
loop_
_entity.id
_entity.type
_entity.pdbx_description
1 polymer ?
#
loop_
_entity_poly.entity_id
_entity_poly.type
_entity_poly.pdbx_seq_one_letter_code
_entity_poly.pdbx_strand_id
1 'polypeptide(L)'
;MDSEGKATHGEYVSKFDGKDVSWTGNPDADMASATKIDDNSYENVWKKDGKATITAKAVVSKSGKTLTVTMTGMNAKGQTVNNTAVYDRQ
;
A
#
# COMPACT_ATOMS: atom_id res chain seq x y z
N MET A 1 3.85 -3.09 -12.40
CA MET A 1 3.91 -3.59 -13.79
C MET A 1 2.86 -4.66 -13.90
N ASP A 2 1.98 -4.56 -14.88
CA ASP A 2 1.09 -5.67 -15.20
C ASP A 2 1.90 -6.81 -15.86
N SER A 3 1.25 -7.94 -16.13
CA SER A 3 1.88 -9.08 -16.80
C SER A 3 2.43 -8.78 -18.21
N GLU A 4 2.19 -7.58 -18.75
CA GLU A 4 2.60 -7.14 -20.08
C GLU A 4 3.68 -6.04 -20.03
N GLY A 5 4.16 -5.67 -18.83
CA GLY A 5 5.21 -4.67 -18.66
C GLY A 5 4.73 -3.22 -18.76
N LYS A 6 3.42 -2.96 -18.82
CA LYS A 6 2.90 -1.59 -18.74
C LYS A 6 2.89 -1.09 -17.29
N ALA A 7 3.06 0.22 -17.16
CA ALA A 7 2.92 0.92 -15.90
C ALA A 7 1.47 0.73 -15.40
N THR A 8 1.31 -0.05 -14.33
CA THR A 8 0.06 -0.16 -13.59
C THR A 8 -0.14 1.15 -12.84
N HIS A 9 -1.00 2.02 -13.35
CA HIS A 9 -1.44 3.22 -12.67
C HIS A 9 -2.75 2.90 -11.94
N GLY A 10 -2.66 2.73 -10.62
CA GLY A 10 -3.81 2.57 -9.76
C GLY A 10 -3.77 3.66 -8.71
N GLU A 11 -4.82 4.46 -8.62
CA GLU A 11 -4.94 5.51 -7.61
C GLU A 11 -6.19 5.29 -6.76
N TYR A 12 -6.09 5.68 -5.50
CA TYR A 12 -7.23 5.88 -4.63
C TYR A 12 -6.93 7.07 -3.72
N VAL A 13 -7.98 7.68 -3.18
CA VAL A 13 -7.86 8.75 -2.19
C VAL A 13 -8.47 8.25 -0.88
N SER A 14 -7.75 8.43 0.23
CA SER A 14 -8.24 8.08 1.56
C SER A 14 -8.06 9.24 2.53
N LYS A 15 -8.93 9.26 3.54
CA LYS A 15 -8.85 10.17 4.69
C LYS A 15 -8.00 9.61 5.82
N PHE A 16 -7.40 8.43 5.64
CA PHE A 16 -6.68 7.68 6.66
C PHE A 16 -7.55 7.29 7.87
N ASP A 17 -8.86 7.10 7.65
CA ASP A 17 -9.85 6.75 8.69
C ASP A 17 -10.14 5.25 8.78
N GLY A 18 -9.36 4.41 8.10
CA GLY A 18 -9.49 2.96 8.10
C GLY A 18 -10.70 2.42 7.34
N LYS A 19 -11.42 3.25 6.59
CA LYS A 19 -12.53 2.80 5.75
C LYS A 19 -12.05 2.27 4.41
N ASP A 20 -12.77 1.28 3.92
CA ASP A 20 -12.54 0.73 2.59
C ASP A 20 -12.90 1.76 1.52
N VAL A 21 -11.97 1.98 0.61
CA VAL A 21 -12.14 2.81 -0.59
C VAL A 21 -11.76 2.00 -1.82
N SER A 22 -12.50 2.18 -2.90
CA SER A 22 -12.23 1.50 -4.18
C SER A 22 -10.88 1.91 -4.73
N TRP A 23 -10.09 0.91 -5.15
CA TRP A 23 -8.80 1.10 -5.81
C TRP A 23 -8.85 0.52 -7.21
N THR A 24 -9.14 1.38 -8.19
CA THR A 24 -9.26 0.95 -9.59
C THR A 24 -7.88 0.91 -10.24
N GLY A 25 -7.62 -0.12 -11.06
CA GLY A 25 -6.36 -0.24 -11.82
C GLY A 25 -5.21 -0.96 -11.11
N ASN A 26 -5.41 -1.41 -9.87
CA ASN A 26 -4.44 -2.25 -9.15
C ASN A 26 -4.74 -3.74 -9.38
N PRO A 27 -3.81 -4.53 -9.96
CA PRO A 27 -4.03 -5.97 -10.16
C PRO A 27 -4.10 -6.77 -8.85
N ASP A 28 -3.49 -6.27 -7.77
CA ASP A 28 -3.37 -6.98 -6.49
C ASP A 28 -4.45 -6.60 -5.47
N ALA A 29 -5.29 -5.60 -5.77
CA ALA A 29 -6.33 -5.10 -4.86
C ALA A 29 -7.49 -4.43 -5.60
N ASP A 30 -8.72 -4.65 -5.10
CA ASP A 30 -9.93 -3.91 -5.52
C ASP A 30 -10.24 -2.76 -4.55
N MET A 31 -9.77 -2.87 -3.31
CA MET A 31 -9.98 -1.86 -2.27
C MET A 31 -8.70 -1.63 -1.45
N ALA A 32 -8.62 -0.45 -0.86
CA ALA A 32 -7.64 -0.09 0.14
C ALA A 32 -8.33 0.39 1.41
N SER A 33 -7.71 0.16 2.56
CA SER A 33 -8.08 0.78 3.83
C SER A 33 -6.82 1.35 4.45
N ALA A 34 -6.67 2.67 4.34
CA ALA A 34 -5.55 3.39 4.93
C ALA A 34 -5.94 3.97 6.29
N THR A 35 -5.03 3.86 7.25
CA THR A 35 -5.19 4.30 8.64
C THR A 35 -3.97 5.09 9.07
N LYS A 36 -4.17 6.25 9.71
CA LYS A 36 -3.08 6.96 10.40
C LYS A 36 -2.84 6.26 11.74
N ILE A 37 -1.61 5.83 11.99
CA ILE A 37 -1.22 5.18 13.25
C ILE A 37 -0.72 6.23 14.24
N ASP A 38 0.17 7.10 13.78
CA ASP A 38 0.67 8.26 14.53
C ASP A 38 1.07 9.40 13.57
N ASP A 39 1.71 10.46 14.08
CA ASP A 39 2.09 11.64 13.28
C ASP A 39 3.08 11.36 12.14
N ASN A 40 3.82 10.25 12.21
CA ASN A 40 4.83 9.87 11.25
C ASN A 40 4.61 8.48 10.65
N SER A 41 3.57 7.75 11.06
CA SER A 41 3.33 6.39 10.55
C SER A 41 1.89 6.12 10.14
N TYR A 42 1.76 5.33 9.08
CA TYR A 42 0.51 4.98 8.41
C TYR A 42 0.51 3.50 8.09
N GLU A 43 -0.67 2.91 8.07
CA GLU A 43 -0.91 1.56 7.57
C GLU A 43 -1.88 1.62 6.40
N ASN A 44 -1.71 0.73 5.43
CA ASN A 44 -2.64 0.54 4.33
C ASN A 44 -2.86 -0.95 4.10
N VAL A 45 -4.10 -1.40 4.28
CA VAL A 45 -4.52 -2.78 4.04
C VAL A 45 -5.15 -2.87 2.66
N TRP A 46 -4.55 -3.69 1.81
CA TRP A 46 -5.01 -3.97 0.46
C TRP A 46 -5.97 -5.14 0.52
N LYS A 47 -7.07 -5.05 -0.21
CA LYS A 47 -8.09 -6.10 -0.25
C LYS A 47 -8.41 -6.49 -1.68
N LYS A 48 -8.49 -7.80 -1.91
CA LYS A 48 -8.95 -8.41 -3.16
C LYS A 48 -10.13 -9.32 -2.84
N ASP A 49 -11.22 -9.21 -3.61
CA ASP A 49 -12.43 -10.01 -3.38
C ASP A 49 -12.95 -9.95 -1.93
N GLY A 50 -12.85 -8.76 -1.31
CA GLY A 50 -13.25 -8.51 0.08
C GLY A 50 -12.30 -9.07 1.16
N LYS A 51 -11.19 -9.71 0.79
CA LYS A 51 -10.20 -10.28 1.72
C LYS A 51 -8.93 -9.45 1.75
N ALA A 52 -8.35 -9.26 2.93
CA ALA A 52 -7.05 -8.63 3.08
C ALA A 52 -5.95 -9.51 2.46
N THR A 53 -5.11 -8.92 1.62
CA THR A 53 -4.02 -9.59 0.90
C THR A 53 -2.66 -9.10 1.36
N ILE A 54 -2.46 -7.79 1.36
CA ILE A 54 -1.20 -7.13 1.69
C ILE A 54 -1.44 -6.06 2.74
N THR A 55 -0.56 -5.97 3.73
CA THR A 55 -0.47 -4.84 4.65
C THR A 55 0.81 -4.06 4.35
N ALA A 56 0.66 -2.78 4.06
CA ALA A 56 1.77 -1.85 3.86
C ALA A 56 1.87 -0.88 5.04
N LYS A 57 3.02 -0.80 5.68
CA LYS A 57 3.33 0.17 6.72
C LYS A 57 4.29 1.22 6.19
N ALA A 58 3.88 2.47 6.24
CA ALA A 58 4.66 3.62 5.83
C ALA A 58 5.12 4.40 7.06
N VAL A 59 6.42 4.70 7.15
CA VAL A 59 7.02 5.49 8.23
C VAL A 59 7.86 6.61 7.63
N VAL A 60 7.52 7.85 7.98
CA VAL A 60 8.28 9.04 7.61
C VAL A 60 9.32 9.30 8.70
N SER A 61 10.58 9.56 8.32
CA SER A 61 11.63 9.88 9.28
C SER A 61 11.32 11.19 10.01
N LYS A 62 11.82 11.36 11.24
CA LYS A 62 11.59 12.58 12.04
C LYS A 62 12.00 13.86 11.32
N SER A 63 13.01 13.79 10.46
CA SER A 63 13.48 14.92 9.65
C SER A 63 12.63 15.17 8.40
N GLY A 64 11.65 14.32 8.11
CA GLY A 64 10.80 14.41 6.92
C GLY A 64 11.53 14.15 5.60
N LYS A 65 12.76 13.62 5.67
CA LYS A 65 13.64 13.43 4.51
C LYS A 65 13.47 12.08 3.82
N THR A 66 12.93 11.10 4.54
CA THR A 66 12.88 9.71 4.07
C THR A 66 11.53 9.11 4.41
N LEU A 67 10.98 8.32 3.49
CA LEU A 67 9.81 7.47 3.69
C LEU A 67 10.25 6.01 3.55
N THR A 68 10.01 5.21 4.58
CA THR A 68 10.21 3.77 4.54
C THR A 68 8.86 3.08 4.44
N VAL A 69 8.69 2.19 3.47
CA VAL A 69 7.49 1.37 3.29
C VAL A 69 7.86 -0.10 3.43
N THR A 70 7.23 -0.79 4.38
CA THR A 70 7.34 -2.24 4.52
C THR A 70 6.03 -2.90 4.14
N MET A 71 6.07 -3.88 3.24
CA MET A 71 4.90 -4.61 2.77
C MET A 71 5.02 -6.08 3.16
N THR A 72 3.97 -6.62 3.77
CA THR A 72 3.87 -8.03 4.12
C THR A 72 2.53 -8.61 3.67
N GLY A 73 2.49 -9.91 3.36
CA GLY A 73 1.25 -10.61 3.05
C GLY A 73 1.40 -11.56 1.87
N MET A 74 0.34 -11.71 1.10
CA MET A 74 0.29 -12.56 -0.09
C MET A 74 -0.36 -11.78 -1.23
N ASN A 75 0.29 -11.74 -2.40
CA ASN A 75 -0.28 -11.05 -3.57
C ASN A 75 -1.40 -11.87 -4.23
N ALA A 76 -2.06 -11.31 -5.26
CA ALA A 76 -3.16 -11.98 -5.94
C ALA A 76 -2.77 -13.31 -6.64
N LYS A 77 -1.46 -13.54 -6.84
CA LYS A 77 -0.91 -14.77 -7.43
C LYS A 77 -0.55 -15.83 -6.37
N GLY A 78 -0.84 -15.59 -5.09
CA GLY A 78 -0.52 -16.51 -4.00
C GLY A 78 0.95 -16.47 -3.55
N GLN A 79 1.71 -15.46 -3.97
CA GLN A 79 3.12 -15.35 -3.62
C GLN A 79 3.29 -14.51 -2.36
N THR A 80 4.15 -14.96 -1.44
CA THR A 80 4.50 -14.21 -0.24
C THR A 80 5.16 -12.88 -0.60
N VAL A 81 4.66 -11.80 -0.02
CA VAL A 81 5.25 -10.46 -0.07
C VAL A 81 5.92 -10.21 1.27
N ASN A 82 7.21 -9.85 1.23
CA ASN A 82 7.96 -9.30 2.35
C ASN A 82 9.05 -8.40 1.77
N ASN A 83 8.73 -7.12 1.58
CA ASN A 83 9.63 -6.15 0.94
C ASN A 83 9.70 -4.86 1.76
N THR A 84 10.84 -4.19 1.71
CA THR A 84 11.05 -2.85 2.24
C THR A 84 11.58 -1.94 1.15
N ALA A 85 10.90 -0.82 0.94
CA ALA A 85 11.32 0.25 0.04
C ALA A 85 11.62 1.51 0.85
N VAL A 86 12.69 2.22 0.48
CA VAL A 86 13.11 3.47 1.11
C VAL A 86 13.19 4.53 0.03
N TYR A 87 12.52 5.66 0.27
CA TYR A 87 12.43 6.77 -0.64
C TYR A 87 12.96 8.03 0.01
N ASP A 88 13.86 8.73 -0.67
CA ASP A 88 14.28 10.06 -0.27
C ASP A 88 13.38 11.13 -0.89
N ARG A 89 13.14 12.18 -0.12
CA ARG A 89 12.43 13.35 -0.60
C ARG A 89 13.31 14.10 -1.61
N GLN A 90 12.77 14.31 -2.82
CA GLN A 90 13.38 15.13 -3.87
C GLN A 90 13.04 16.62 -3.71
#